data_AF-A0A939GI08-F1
#
_entry.id   AF-A0A939GI08-F1
#
_cell.length_a   1.000
_cell.length_b   1.000
_cell.length_c   1.000
_cell.angle_alpha   90.00
_cell.angle_beta   90.00
_cell.angle_gamma   90.00
#
_symmetry.space_group_name_H-M   'P 1'
#
loop_
_entity.id
_entity.type
_entity.pdbx_description
1 polymer ?
#
loop_
_entity_poly.entity_id
_entity_poly.type
_entity_poly.pdbx_seq_one_letter_code
_entity_poly.pdbx_strand_id
1 'polypeptide(L)'
;MTESAEYQDNVFINCPFDKHYQPLFRAVVFTIQHCGFNARCALEEDSTGDIRINKIISIINECQYGVHDISKADLDEQSGLARFNIHWS
;
A
#
# COMPACT_ATOMS: atom_id res chain seq x y z
N MET A 1 -25.23 -7.73 5.10
CA MET A 1 -24.27 -6.77 4.50
C MET A 1 -23.54 -7.53 3.42
N THR A 2 -23.89 -7.28 2.16
CA THR A 2 -23.19 -7.89 1.02
C THR A 2 -21.85 -7.18 0.89
N GLU A 3 -20.76 -7.84 1.26
CA GLU A 3 -19.43 -7.42 0.80
C GLU A 3 -19.52 -7.30 -0.72
N SER A 4 -19.26 -6.11 -1.25
CA SER A 4 -19.16 -5.93 -2.70
C SER A 4 -18.04 -6.84 -3.20
N ALA A 5 -18.27 -7.55 -4.31
CA ALA A 5 -17.28 -8.46 -4.88
C ALA A 5 -15.88 -7.83 -4.99
N GLU A 6 -15.82 -6.51 -5.17
CA GLU A 6 -14.57 -5.76 -5.19
C GLU A 6 -13.76 -5.83 -3.88
N TYR A 7 -14.37 -5.86 -2.70
CA TYR A 7 -13.61 -5.90 -1.43
C TYR A 7 -12.73 -7.14 -1.31
N GLN A 8 -13.30 -8.31 -1.66
CA GLN A 8 -12.60 -9.60 -1.55
C GLN A 8 -11.51 -9.75 -2.60
N ASP A 9 -11.68 -9.09 -3.75
CA ASP A 9 -10.71 -9.14 -4.84
C ASP A 9 -9.65 -8.04 -4.71
N ASN A 10 -9.80 -7.07 -3.80
CA ASN A 10 -8.91 -5.92 -3.67
C ASN A 10 -7.69 -6.19 -2.77
N VAL A 11 -6.52 -5.80 -3.27
CA VAL A 11 -5.23 -5.89 -2.57
C VAL A 11 -4.61 -4.50 -2.46
N PHE A 12 -4.47 -4.01 -1.23
CA PHE A 12 -3.78 -2.75 -0.96
C PHE A 12 -2.27 -2.91 -1.02
N ILE A 13 -1.57 -2.05 -1.75
CA ILE A 13 -0.12 -2.04 -1.87
C ILE A 13 0.43 -0.78 -1.20
N ASN A 14 1.22 -0.99 -0.14
CA ASN A 14 1.97 0.06 0.54
C ASN A 14 3.45 -0.28 0.50
N CYS A 15 4.13 0.24 -0.52
CA CYS A 15 5.55 0.03 -0.76
C CYS A 15 6.25 1.35 -1.09
N PRO A 16 7.58 1.45 -0.95
CA PRO A 16 8.33 2.60 -1.41
C PRO A 16 8.08 2.90 -2.89
N PHE A 17 7.92 4.19 -3.23
CA PHE A 17 7.72 4.65 -4.61
C PHE A 17 8.95 5.38 -5.16
N ASP A 18 10.14 4.85 -4.88
CA ASP A 18 11.37 5.35 -5.48
C ASP A 18 11.68 4.69 -6.84
N LYS A 19 12.60 5.31 -7.58
CA LYS A 19 12.98 4.85 -8.93
C LYS A 19 13.62 3.45 -8.91
N HIS A 20 14.22 3.04 -7.80
CA HIS A 20 14.83 1.71 -7.66
C HIS A 20 13.78 0.64 -7.41
N TYR A 21 12.70 1.00 -6.70
CA TYR A 21 11.61 0.11 -6.37
C TYR A 21 10.57 -0.02 -7.50
N GLN A 22 10.52 0.92 -8.45
CA GLN A 22 9.57 0.90 -9.58
C GLN A 22 9.47 -0.45 -10.34
N PRO A 23 10.57 -1.13 -10.69
CA PRO A 23 10.49 -2.44 -11.35
C PRO A 23 9.80 -3.49 -10.48
N LEU A 24 10.09 -3.50 -9.17
CA LEU A 24 9.48 -4.42 -8.21
C LEU A 24 8.00 -4.10 -8.00
N PHE A 25 7.66 -2.81 -7.86
CA PHE A 25 6.28 -2.36 -7.80
C PHE A 25 5.46 -2.84 -9.01
N ARG A 26 6.00 -2.70 -10.22
CA ARG A 26 5.35 -3.20 -11.45
C ARG A 26 5.17 -4.72 -11.42
N ALA A 27 6.15 -5.47 -10.94
CA ALA A 27 6.05 -6.92 -10.82
C ALA A 27 4.96 -7.34 -9.81
N VAL A 28 4.85 -6.64 -8.68
CA VAL A 28 3.80 -6.86 -7.68
C VAL A 28 2.42 -6.59 -8.27
N VAL A 29 2.22 -5.44 -8.92
CA VAL A 29 0.95 -5.09 -9.57
C VAL A 29 0.57 -6.13 -10.63
N PHE A 30 1.51 -6.51 -11.50
CA PHE A 30 1.28 -7.53 -12.52
C PHE A 30 0.88 -8.87 -11.90
N THR A 31 1.56 -9.30 -10.82
CA THR A 31 1.28 -10.57 -10.16
C THR A 31 -0.11 -10.59 -9.55
N ILE A 32 -0.51 -9.53 -8.85
CA ILE A 32 -1.84 -9.39 -8.26
C ILE A 32 -2.92 -9.48 -9.34
N GLN A 33 -2.76 -8.72 -10.44
CA GLN A 33 -3.68 -8.76 -11.57
C GLN A 33 -3.72 -10.11 -12.26
N HIS A 34 -2.57 -10.76 -12.43
CA HIS A 34 -2.48 -12.10 -13.02
C HIS A 34 -3.19 -13.16 -12.16
N CYS A 35 -3.19 -12.99 -10.84
CA CYS A 35 -3.92 -13.83 -9.90
C CYS A 35 -5.43 -13.56 -9.86
N GLY A 36 -5.94 -12.59 -10.64
CA GLY A 36 -7.37 -12.24 -10.69
C GLY A 36 -7.81 -11.21 -9.64
N PHE A 37 -6.86 -10.59 -8.94
CA PHE A 37 -7.11 -9.59 -7.91
C PHE A 37 -6.90 -8.16 -8.46
N ASN A 38 -7.46 -7.19 -7.76
CA ASN A 38 -7.35 -5.76 -8.05
C ASN A 38 -6.28 -5.11 -7.17
N ALA A 39 -5.19 -4.66 -7.79
CA ALA A 39 -4.15 -3.89 -7.10
C ALA A 39 -4.61 -2.44 -6.83
N ARG A 40 -4.64 -2.04 -5.56
CA ARG A 40 -4.95 -0.66 -5.11
C ARG A 40 -3.72 -0.06 -4.45
N CYS A 41 -3.35 1.19 -4.73
CA CYS A 41 -2.17 1.81 -4.10
C CYS A 41 -2.44 3.27 -3.69
N ALA A 42 -1.71 3.74 -2.68
CA ALA A 42 -1.90 5.07 -2.10
C ALA A 42 -1.46 6.25 -3.00
N LEU A 43 -0.89 5.99 -4.18
CA LEU A 43 -0.31 7.04 -5.04
C LEU A 43 -1.32 7.68 -6.01
N GLU A 44 -2.61 7.45 -5.81
CA GLU A 44 -3.66 7.93 -6.71
C GLU A 44 -3.97 9.44 -6.62
N GLU A 45 -3.21 10.30 -5.91
CA GLU A 45 -3.16 11.76 -6.15
C GLU A 45 -2.26 12.53 -5.16
N ASP A 46 -1.44 13.46 -5.68
CA ASP A 46 -0.63 14.43 -4.94
C ASP A 46 -1.45 15.65 -4.50
N SER A 47 -2.26 15.54 -3.45
CA SER A 47 -2.94 16.70 -2.87
C SER A 47 -3.03 16.58 -1.35
N THR A 48 -2.29 17.47 -0.65
CA THR A 48 -2.32 17.82 0.79
C THR A 48 -2.43 16.68 1.83
N GLY A 49 -1.50 16.67 2.81
CA GLY A 49 -1.28 15.55 3.74
C GLY A 49 -2.49 14.99 4.50
N ASP A 50 -3.48 15.83 4.86
CA ASP A 50 -4.69 15.39 5.57
C ASP A 50 -5.70 14.67 4.67
N ILE A 51 -5.75 15.00 3.37
CA ILE A 51 -6.58 14.30 2.39
C ILE A 51 -5.96 12.94 2.11
N ARG A 52 -4.63 12.86 2.08
CA ARG A 52 -3.88 11.63 1.81
C ARG A 52 -4.15 10.54 2.84
N ILE A 53 -4.13 10.86 4.14
CA ILE A 53 -4.32 9.83 5.18
C ILE A 53 -5.74 9.27 5.19
N ASN A 54 -6.75 10.13 5.03
CA ASN A 54 -8.14 9.70 4.95
C ASN A 54 -8.39 8.84 3.70
N LYS A 55 -7.78 9.18 2.55
CA LYS A 55 -7.86 8.38 1.32
C LYS A 55 -7.18 7.02 1.48
N ILE A 56 -6.01 6.97 2.14
CA ILE A 56 -5.34 5.71 2.47
C ILE A 56 -6.24 4.82 3.34
N ILE A 57 -6.85 5.39 4.39
CA ILE A 57 -7.78 4.66 5.27
C ILE A 57 -8.98 4.13 4.46
N SER A 58 -9.54 4.94 3.55
CA SER A 58 -10.63 4.49 2.66
C SER A 58 -10.21 3.30 1.81
N ILE A 59 -9.04 3.39 1.14
CA ILE A 59 -8.54 2.33 0.27
C ILE A 59 -8.26 1.05 1.09
N ILE A 60 -7.69 1.17 2.28
CA ILE A 60 -7.46 0.01 3.17
C ILE A 60 -8.78 -0.65 3.55
N ASN A 61 -9.82 0.13 3.89
CA ASN A 61 -11.13 -0.40 4.22
C ASN A 61 -11.85 -1.05 3.02
N GLU A 62 -11.40 -0.78 1.80
CA GLU A 62 -11.90 -1.37 0.56
C GLU A 62 -11.12 -2.61 0.12
N CYS A 63 -10.08 -3.03 0.84
CA CYS A 63 -9.23 -4.16 0.48
C CYS A 63 -9.25 -5.26 1.54
N GLN A 64 -9.53 -6.50 1.16
CA GLN A 64 -9.38 -7.65 2.04
C GLN A 64 -7.90 -7.98 2.33
N TYR A 65 -7.01 -7.73 1.37
CA TYR A 65 -5.61 -8.12 1.44
C TYR A 65 -4.68 -6.90 1.40
N GLY A 66 -3.48 -7.04 1.98
CA GLY A 66 -2.46 -6.00 1.99
C GLY A 66 -1.07 -6.55 1.67
N VAL A 67 -0.37 -5.92 0.73
CA VAL A 67 1.05 -6.12 0.43
C VAL A 67 1.82 -4.93 0.96
N HIS A 68 2.66 -5.18 1.95
CA HIS A 68 3.44 -4.16 2.63
C HIS A 68 4.92 -4.47 2.47
N ASP A 69 5.66 -3.61 1.78
CA ASP A 69 7.12 -3.69 1.75
C ASP A 69 7.70 -2.72 2.80
N ILE A 70 8.31 -3.31 3.84
CA ILE A 70 8.91 -2.62 4.98
C ILE A 70 10.43 -2.40 4.77
N SER A 71 10.95 -2.64 3.56
CA SER A 71 12.39 -2.54 3.24
C SER A 71 12.95 -1.13 3.35
N LYS A 72 12.12 -0.08 3.43
CA LYS A 72 12.55 1.22 3.95
C LYS A 72 12.47 1.28 5.47
N ALA A 73 13.28 0.45 6.10
CA ALA A 73 13.87 0.74 7.40
C ALA A 73 15.15 1.57 7.16
N ASP A 74 15.03 2.75 6.54
CA ASP A 74 16.13 3.71 6.60
C ASP A 74 16.33 4.06 8.07
N LEU A 75 17.53 3.78 8.58
CA LEU A 75 17.95 4.15 9.92
C LEU A 75 17.80 5.66 10.03
N ASP A 76 16.97 6.12 10.97
CA ASP A 76 17.01 7.52 11.37
C ASP A 76 18.44 7.83 11.89
N GLU A 77 19.18 8.74 11.24
CA GLU A 77 20.55 9.10 11.64
C GLU A 77 20.64 9.61 13.09
N GLN A 78 19.51 10.02 13.68
CA GLN A 78 19.41 10.45 15.08
C GLN A 78 19.01 9.35 16.08
N SER A 79 18.29 8.30 15.68
CA SER A 79 17.77 7.29 16.63
C SER A 79 18.12 5.84 16.30
N GLY A 80 18.60 5.53 15.09
CA GLY A 80 19.01 4.18 14.70
C GLY A 80 17.88 3.14 14.68
N LEU A 81 16.62 3.58 14.70
CA LEU A 81 15.45 2.70 14.77
C LEU A 81 14.73 2.64 13.42
N ALA A 82 14.28 1.43 13.07
CA ALA A 82 13.35 1.22 11.96
C ALA A 82 12.01 1.90 12.28
N ARG A 83 11.60 2.89 11.48
CA ARG A 83 10.27 3.50 11.60
C ARG A 83 9.23 2.58 10.96
N PHE A 84 8.63 1.75 11.80
CA PHE A 84 7.52 0.89 11.41
C PHE A 84 6.23 1.71 11.28
N ASN A 85 5.68 1.83 10.08
CA ASN A 85 4.36 2.44 9.86
C ASN A 85 3.26 1.36 9.88
N ILE A 86 3.18 0.59 10.98
CA ILE A 86 2.17 -0.46 11.16
C ILE A 86 1.15 -0.01 12.20
N HIS A 87 -0.07 0.22 11.73
CA HIS A 87 -1.27 0.03 12.54
C HIS A 87 -1.76 -1.39 12.25
N TRP A 88 -1.84 -2.23 13.28
CA TRP A 88 -2.56 -3.51 13.20
C TRP A 88 -3.96 -3.28 13.79
N SER A 89 -4.93 -4.00 13.20
CA SER A 89 -6.35 -4.06 13.53
C SER A 89 -6.69 -4.00 15.02
#